data_AF-A0A2S7NMK2-F1
#
_entry.id   AF-A0A2S7NMK2-F1
#
_cell.length_a   1.000
_cell.length_b   1.000
_cell.length_c   1.000
_cell.angle_alpha   90.00
_cell.angle_beta   90.00
_cell.angle_gamma   90.00
#
_symmetry.space_group_name_H-M   'P 1'
#
loop_
_entity.id
_entity.type
_entity.pdbx_description
1 polymer ?
#
loop_
_entity_poly.entity_id
_entity_poly.type
_entity_poly.pdbx_seq_one_letter_code
_entity_poly.pdbx_strand_id
1 'polypeptide(L)'
;MDIFHKFFLVARGEQLHSVKFIPNYDGPRVLDLGTGTGIWGIDMADEFDRKGLKGDVVGVDLAMIQPAQINPNISFHQRDIESPWHGLALESWDMIHIRMLAGSIGSWPELYQKVFRHLKPGYGWLEHVEMDFHPRCDDGSLPRESAVNVWIEKLYEATRSAY
;
A
#
# COMPACT_ATOMS: atom_id res chain seq x y z
N MET A 1 -12.02 -1.69 6.63
CA MET A 1 -10.94 -1.85 5.63
C MET A 1 -11.43 -2.64 4.42
N ASP A 2 -12.21 -3.69 4.60
CA ASP A 2 -12.69 -4.57 3.52
C ASP A 2 -13.53 -3.85 2.44
N ILE A 3 -14.38 -2.90 2.85
CA ILE A 3 -15.12 -2.05 1.90
C ILE A 3 -14.19 -1.23 1.00
N PHE A 4 -13.08 -0.72 1.55
CA PHE A 4 -12.08 0.02 0.76
C PHE A 4 -11.34 -0.92 -0.18
N HIS A 5 -11.02 -2.14 0.27
CA HIS A 5 -10.43 -3.14 -0.62
C HIS A 5 -11.35 -3.43 -1.82
N LYS A 6 -12.66 -3.65 -1.61
CA LYS A 6 -13.60 -3.83 -2.74
C LYS A 6 -13.76 -2.57 -3.60
N PHE A 7 -13.78 -1.39 -2.98
CA PHE A 7 -13.81 -0.12 -3.72
C PHE A 7 -12.63 0.00 -4.69
N PHE A 8 -11.41 -0.28 -4.23
CA PHE A 8 -10.22 -0.24 -5.08
C PHE A 8 -10.24 -1.30 -6.19
N LEU A 9 -10.73 -2.51 -5.90
CA LEU A 9 -10.90 -3.52 -6.95
C LEU A 9 -11.83 -3.02 -8.06
N VAL A 10 -13.02 -2.52 -7.71
CA VAL A 10 -13.97 -2.01 -8.72
C VAL A 10 -13.36 -0.84 -9.50
N ALA A 11 -12.74 0.13 -8.81
CA ALA A 11 -12.11 1.28 -9.45
C ALA A 11 -10.96 0.90 -10.39
N ARG A 12 -10.28 -0.23 -10.14
CA ARG A 12 -9.17 -0.76 -10.95
C ARG A 12 -9.60 -1.83 -11.94
N GLY A 13 -10.90 -2.07 -12.13
CA GLY A 13 -11.40 -3.10 -13.05
C GLY A 13 -11.04 -4.51 -12.60
N GLU A 14 -11.18 -4.79 -11.30
CA GLU A 14 -10.89 -6.05 -10.61
C GLU A 14 -9.40 -6.48 -10.66
N GLN A 15 -8.49 -5.53 -10.88
CA GLN A 15 -7.04 -5.76 -10.80
C GLN A 15 -6.49 -5.40 -9.41
N LEU A 16 -5.68 -6.29 -8.82
CA LEU A 16 -5.04 -6.08 -7.51
C LEU A 16 -3.85 -5.11 -7.58
N HIS A 17 -3.11 -5.14 -8.69
CA HIS A 17 -1.94 -4.31 -8.96
C HIS A 17 -1.80 -4.01 -10.45
N SER A 18 -1.00 -3.02 -10.81
CA SER A 18 -0.69 -2.64 -12.20
C SER A 18 0.74 -2.99 -12.62
N VAL A 19 1.53 -3.52 -11.68
CA VAL A 19 2.93 -3.92 -11.88
C VAL A 19 3.03 -5.09 -12.87
N LYS A 20 4.00 -5.01 -13.80
CA LYS A 20 4.38 -6.13 -14.66
C LYS A 20 5.63 -6.79 -14.09
N PHE A 21 5.44 -7.87 -13.35
CA PHE A 21 6.57 -8.63 -12.79
C PHE A 21 7.45 -9.21 -13.90
N ILE A 22 8.76 -9.10 -13.71
CA ILE A 22 9.73 -9.79 -14.58
C ILE A 22 9.74 -11.26 -14.17
N PRO A 23 9.55 -12.20 -15.12
CA PRO A 23 9.68 -13.62 -14.83
C PRO A 23 11.06 -13.91 -14.24
N ASN A 24 11.06 -14.56 -13.08
CA ASN A 24 12.27 -15.00 -12.41
C ASN A 24 12.04 -16.42 -11.87
N TYR A 25 13.11 -17.12 -11.50
CA TYR A 25 13.02 -18.53 -11.08
C TYR A 25 12.35 -18.70 -9.70
N ASP A 26 12.50 -17.70 -8.82
CA ASP A 26 12.09 -17.77 -7.41
C ASP A 26 10.67 -17.26 -7.16
N GLY A 27 10.03 -16.64 -8.15
CA GLY A 27 8.75 -15.95 -8.02
C GLY A 27 8.89 -14.46 -7.65
N PRO A 28 7.82 -13.66 -7.82
CA PRO A 28 7.79 -12.27 -7.38
C PRO A 28 7.80 -12.15 -5.85
N ARG A 29 8.58 -11.21 -5.32
CA ARG A 29 8.60 -10.86 -3.89
C ARG A 29 7.90 -9.54 -3.65
N VAL A 30 6.89 -9.53 -2.79
CA VAL A 30 6.03 -8.37 -2.53
C VAL A 30 6.07 -7.99 -1.06
N LEU A 31 6.28 -6.72 -0.76
CA LEU A 31 6.18 -6.16 0.60
C LEU A 31 4.99 -5.19 0.67
N ASP A 32 4.01 -5.49 1.51
CA ASP A 32 2.82 -4.67 1.74
C ASP A 32 2.98 -3.86 3.04
N LEU A 33 3.17 -2.54 2.91
CA LEU A 33 3.37 -1.64 4.04
C LEU A 33 2.03 -1.10 4.53
N GLY A 34 1.75 -1.25 5.82
CA GLY A 34 0.47 -0.88 6.40
C GLY A 34 -0.67 -1.77 5.92
N THR A 35 -0.44 -3.09 6.00
CA THR A 35 -1.32 -4.10 5.38
C THR A 35 -2.76 -4.11 5.96
N GLY A 36 -2.99 -3.48 7.11
CA GLY A 36 -4.31 -3.37 7.73
C GLY A 36 -4.85 -4.76 8.09
N THR A 37 -5.99 -5.15 7.52
CA THR A 37 -6.56 -6.50 7.76
C THR A 37 -5.78 -7.61 7.04
N GLY A 38 -4.87 -7.28 6.12
CA GLY A 38 -4.13 -8.24 5.31
C GLY A 38 -4.84 -8.67 4.03
N ILE A 39 -6.10 -8.26 3.82
CA ILE A 39 -6.96 -8.77 2.73
C ILE A 39 -6.34 -8.61 1.33
N TRP A 40 -5.65 -7.50 1.05
CA TRP A 40 -4.98 -7.32 -0.23
C TRP A 40 -3.80 -8.27 -0.42
N GLY A 41 -2.97 -8.44 0.61
CA GLY A 41 -1.85 -9.38 0.55
C GLY A 41 -2.33 -10.81 0.36
N ILE A 42 -3.42 -11.19 1.03
CA ILE A 42 -4.05 -12.51 0.91
C ILE A 42 -4.47 -12.77 -0.53
N ASP A 43 -5.20 -11.84 -1.13
CA ASP A 43 -5.65 -11.95 -2.53
C ASP A 43 -4.47 -12.00 -3.52
N MET A 44 -3.37 -11.29 -3.22
CA MET A 44 -2.13 -11.36 -4.01
C MET A 44 -1.46 -12.74 -3.92
N ALA A 45 -1.39 -13.34 -2.72
CA ALA A 45 -0.84 -14.68 -2.54
C ALA A 45 -1.69 -15.74 -3.27
N ASP A 46 -3.02 -15.63 -3.17
CA ASP A 46 -3.95 -16.51 -3.89
C ASP A 46 -3.85 -16.32 -5.41
N GLU A 47 -3.54 -15.11 -5.89
CA GLU A 47 -3.28 -14.85 -7.31
C GLU A 47 -1.98 -15.53 -7.78
N PHE A 48 -0.92 -15.50 -6.97
CA PHE A 48 0.33 -16.22 -7.29
C PHE A 48 0.09 -17.73 -7.37
N ASP A 49 -0.63 -18.31 -6.41
CA ASP A 49 -0.96 -19.73 -6.42
C ASP A 49 -1.77 -20.12 -7.65
N ARG A 50 -2.80 -19.33 -8.00
CA ARG A 50 -3.65 -19.56 -9.18
C ARG A 50 -2.85 -19.51 -10.49
N LYS A 51 -1.80 -18.69 -10.53
CA LYS A 51 -0.89 -18.57 -11.69
C LYS A 51 0.26 -19.60 -11.64
N GLY A 52 0.34 -20.44 -10.61
CA GLY A 52 1.43 -21.40 -10.42
C GLY A 52 2.79 -20.74 -10.17
N LEU A 53 2.80 -19.52 -9.64
CA LEU A 53 4.01 -18.77 -9.31
C LEU A 53 4.46 -19.08 -7.88
N LYS A 54 5.78 -19.14 -7.66
CA LYS A 54 6.39 -19.33 -6.33
C LYS A 54 6.52 -18.02 -5.52
N GLY A 55 5.71 -17.01 -5.83
CA GLY A 55 5.86 -15.68 -5.25
C GLY A 55 5.54 -15.64 -3.75
N ASP A 56 6.16 -14.69 -3.04
CA ASP A 56 5.91 -14.46 -1.62
C ASP A 56 5.40 -13.04 -1.35
N VAL A 57 4.44 -12.93 -0.42
CA VAL A 57 3.91 -11.67 0.08
C VAL A 57 4.27 -11.53 1.56
N VAL A 58 4.84 -10.39 1.92
CA VAL A 58 5.13 -10.03 3.32
C VAL A 58 4.35 -8.78 3.66
N GLY A 59 3.40 -8.89 4.59
CA GLY A 59 2.64 -7.75 5.12
C GLY A 59 3.22 -7.26 6.44
N VAL A 60 3.36 -5.94 6.58
CA VAL A 60 3.77 -5.31 7.84
C VAL A 60 2.76 -4.26 8.27
N ASP A 61 2.44 -4.23 9.56
CA ASP A 61 1.54 -3.24 10.13
C ASP A 61 1.90 -2.97 11.60
N LEU A 62 1.57 -1.78 12.10
CA LEU A 62 1.76 -1.45 13.50
C LEU A 62 0.92 -2.33 14.42
N ALA A 63 -0.27 -2.75 13.95
CA ALA A 63 -1.19 -3.61 14.67
C ALA A 63 -1.23 -5.04 14.10
N MET A 64 -1.15 -6.03 14.99
CA MET A 64 -1.23 -7.44 14.63
C MET A 64 -2.68 -7.94 14.69
N ILE A 65 -3.49 -7.54 13.71
CA ILE A 65 -4.93 -7.88 13.61
C ILE A 65 -5.26 -8.86 12.48
N GLN A 66 -4.25 -9.28 11.72
CA GLN A 66 -4.40 -10.12 10.54
C GLN A 66 -4.76 -11.56 10.98
N PRO A 67 -5.47 -12.33 10.15
CA PRO A 67 -5.81 -13.72 10.47
C PRO A 67 -4.55 -14.56 10.65
N ALA A 68 -4.67 -15.65 11.43
CA ALA A 68 -3.62 -16.66 11.51
C ALA A 68 -3.31 -17.20 10.10
N GLN A 69 -2.06 -17.57 9.85
CA GLN A 69 -1.55 -17.92 8.51
C GLN A 69 -2.52 -18.84 7.74
N ILE A 70 -3.11 -18.29 6.67
CA ILE A 70 -4.10 -18.96 5.83
C ILE A 70 -3.52 -19.52 4.53
N ASN A 71 -2.37 -18.99 4.08
CA ASN A 71 -1.67 -19.41 2.86
C ASN A 71 -0.15 -19.50 3.14
N PRO A 72 0.59 -20.53 2.65
CA PRO A 72 2.04 -20.64 2.85
C PRO A 72 2.86 -19.49 2.24
N ASN A 73 2.32 -18.80 1.23
CA ASN A 73 3.02 -17.76 0.46
C ASN A 73 2.76 -16.34 0.99
N ILE A 74 2.14 -16.21 2.17
CA ILE A 74 1.99 -14.93 2.86
C ILE A 74 2.41 -15.01 4.33
N SER A 75 3.09 -13.96 4.79
CA SER A 75 3.43 -13.76 6.20
C SER A 75 3.12 -12.34 6.66
N PHE A 76 2.79 -12.21 7.94
CA PHE A 76 2.48 -10.92 8.56
C PHE A 76 3.40 -10.66 9.75
N HIS A 77 3.87 -9.42 9.88
CA HIS A 77 4.72 -9.00 10.98
C HIS A 77 4.25 -7.69 11.60
N GLN A 78 4.17 -7.66 12.93
CA GLN A 78 3.97 -6.43 13.66
C GLN A 78 5.22 -5.57 13.56
N ARG A 79 5.10 -4.39 12.97
CA ARG A 79 6.22 -3.46 12.78
C ARG A 79 5.72 -2.05 12.51
N ASP A 80 6.36 -1.08 13.15
CA ASP A 80 6.31 0.31 12.71
C ASP A 80 7.17 0.49 11.44
N ILE A 81 6.54 0.91 10.35
CA ILE A 81 7.23 1.11 9.07
C ILE A 81 8.10 2.38 9.06
N GLU A 82 7.91 3.31 10.02
CA GLU A 82 8.77 4.48 10.20
C GLU A 82 10.09 4.12 10.91
N SER A 83 10.08 3.08 11.75
CA SER A 83 11.27 2.50 12.36
C SER A 83 12.23 1.82 11.36
N PRO A 84 13.48 1.48 11.77
CA PRO A 84 14.43 0.76 10.92
C PRO A 84 13.92 -0.61 10.45
N TRP A 85 14.14 -0.94 9.17
CA TRP A 85 13.65 -2.16 8.52
C TRP A 85 14.55 -3.39 8.74
N HIS A 86 14.90 -3.67 9.99
CA HIS A 86 15.76 -4.82 10.33
C HIS A 86 15.17 -6.15 9.82
N GLY A 87 16.00 -6.97 9.18
CA GLY A 87 15.60 -8.28 8.63
C GLY A 87 14.80 -8.21 7.31
N LEU A 88 14.47 -7.03 6.79
CA LEU A 88 13.98 -6.90 5.42
C LEU A 88 15.19 -6.75 4.50
N ALA A 89 15.26 -7.60 3.48
CA ALA A 89 16.39 -7.60 2.56
C ALA A 89 16.41 -6.31 1.71
N LEU A 90 17.61 -5.76 1.50
CA LEU A 90 17.85 -4.67 0.56
C LEU A 90 17.80 -5.21 -0.87
N GLU A 91 17.45 -4.35 -1.83
CA GLU A 91 17.50 -4.68 -3.26
C GLU A 91 16.81 -6.00 -3.65
N SER A 92 15.73 -6.37 -2.96
CA SER A 92 15.17 -7.72 -2.99
C SER A 92 13.69 -7.80 -3.34
N TRP A 93 12.96 -6.68 -3.29
CA TRP A 93 11.52 -6.66 -3.53
C TRP A 93 11.22 -6.30 -4.98
N ASP A 94 10.44 -7.14 -5.66
CA ASP A 94 9.91 -6.85 -7.00
C ASP A 94 8.82 -5.78 -6.93
N MET A 95 8.08 -5.74 -5.82
CA MET A 95 7.09 -4.71 -5.54
C MET A 95 7.06 -4.36 -4.05
N ILE A 96 6.98 -3.07 -3.76
CA ILE A 96 6.56 -2.57 -2.45
C ILE A 96 5.23 -1.85 -2.66
N HIS A 97 4.22 -2.23 -1.89
CA HIS A 97 2.87 -1.69 -1.96
C HIS A 97 2.58 -0.82 -0.75
N ILE A 98 1.92 0.32 -0.98
CA ILE A 98 1.39 1.22 0.03
C ILE A 98 -0.03 1.58 -0.37
N ARG A 99 -0.98 1.49 0.56
CA ARG A 99 -2.35 1.95 0.29
C ARG A 99 -3.01 2.54 1.52
N MET A 100 -3.59 3.73 1.34
CA MET A 100 -4.37 4.41 2.39
C MET A 100 -3.57 4.68 3.68
N LEU A 101 -2.34 5.18 3.55
CA LEU A 101 -1.50 5.57 4.68
C LEU A 101 -1.37 7.10 4.84
N ALA A 102 -2.03 7.90 3.99
CA ALA A 102 -2.12 9.34 4.17
C ALA A 102 -2.65 9.70 5.58
N GLY A 103 -1.89 10.51 6.32
CA GLY A 103 -2.19 10.90 7.70
C GLY A 103 -1.60 9.99 8.78
N SER A 104 -1.00 8.85 8.41
CA SER A 104 -0.43 7.87 9.35
C SER A 104 1.11 7.83 9.33
N ILE A 105 1.75 8.66 8.51
CA ILE A 105 3.21 8.69 8.29
C ILE A 105 3.74 10.09 8.59
N GLY A 106 4.74 10.18 9.48
CA GLY A 106 5.41 11.42 9.83
C GLY A 106 6.34 11.94 8.72
N SER A 107 7.12 11.06 8.07
CA SER A 107 8.08 11.48 7.02
C SER A 107 8.00 10.59 5.77
N TRP A 108 7.22 11.04 4.79
CA TRP A 108 7.16 10.41 3.46
C TRP A 108 8.52 10.35 2.74
N PRO A 109 9.35 11.41 2.75
CA PRO A 109 10.68 11.34 2.14
C PRO A 109 11.55 10.22 2.72
N GLU A 110 11.56 10.05 4.04
CA GLU A 110 12.31 8.97 4.70
C GLU A 110 11.73 7.60 4.40
N LEU A 111 10.40 7.47 4.35
CA LEU A 111 9.74 6.25 3.95
C LEU A 111 10.12 5.86 2.52
N TYR A 112 10.05 6.78 1.57
CA TYR A 112 10.44 6.52 0.19
C TYR A 112 11.93 6.18 0.05
N GLN A 113 12.81 6.82 0.82
CA GLN A 113 14.23 6.43 0.85
C GLN A 113 14.44 4.98 1.33
N LYS A 114 13.62 4.49 2.27
CA LYS A 114 13.62 3.06 2.64
C LYS A 114 13.09 2.22 1.48
N VAL A 115 11.91 2.54 0.95
CA VAL A 115 11.32 1.83 -0.20
C VAL A 115 12.34 1.65 -1.33
N PHE A 116 12.96 2.73 -1.81
CA PHE A 116 13.89 2.66 -2.94
C PHE A 116 15.16 1.85 -2.65
N ARG A 117 15.65 1.82 -1.40
CA ARG A 117 16.80 0.98 -1.01
C ARG A 117 16.47 -0.52 -0.97
N HIS A 118 15.19 -0.84 -0.76
CA HIS A 118 14.73 -2.22 -0.62
C HIS A 118 14.21 -2.80 -1.95
N LEU A 119 13.75 -1.96 -2.89
CA LEU A 119 13.37 -2.40 -4.22
C LEU A 119 14.55 -2.94 -5.03
N LYS A 120 14.31 -3.97 -5.85
CA LYS A 120 15.29 -4.47 -6.82
C LYS A 120 15.71 -3.34 -7.79
N PRO A 121 17.02 -3.06 -7.94
CA PRO A 121 17.50 -2.00 -8.81
C PRO A 121 17.07 -2.17 -10.26
N GLY A 122 16.49 -1.12 -10.85
CA GLY A 122 16.16 -1.05 -12.28
C GLY A 122 14.83 -1.67 -12.70
N TYR A 123 14.20 -2.52 -11.88
CA TYR A 123 12.94 -3.17 -12.24
C TYR A 123 11.96 -3.40 -11.09
N GLY A 124 12.33 -3.13 -9.84
CA GLY A 124 11.39 -3.11 -8.72
C GLY A 124 10.43 -1.93 -8.79
N TRP A 125 9.19 -2.13 -8.34
CA TRP A 125 8.12 -1.13 -8.38
C TRP A 125 7.66 -0.70 -7.00
N LEU A 126 7.51 0.61 -6.80
CA LEU A 126 6.62 1.13 -5.76
C LEU A 126 5.23 1.29 -6.37
N GLU A 127 4.22 0.66 -5.78
CA GLU A 127 2.82 0.99 -6.04
C GLU A 127 2.23 1.68 -4.81
N HIS A 128 1.95 2.97 -4.94
CA HIS A 128 1.33 3.77 -3.88
C HIS A 128 -0.05 4.25 -4.32
N VAL A 129 -1.08 3.79 -3.62
CA VAL A 129 -2.48 4.09 -3.92
C VAL A 129 -3.09 4.90 -2.78
N GLU A 130 -3.55 6.11 -3.08
CA GLU A 130 -4.25 6.98 -2.13
C GLU A 130 -5.56 7.47 -2.70
N MET A 131 -6.49 7.78 -1.80
CA MET A 131 -7.65 8.60 -2.16
C MET A 131 -7.27 10.06 -2.11
N ASP A 132 -7.55 10.77 -3.20
CA ASP A 132 -7.51 12.22 -3.17
C ASP A 132 -8.72 12.74 -2.39
N PHE A 133 -8.45 13.33 -1.23
CA PHE A 133 -9.48 13.88 -0.36
C PHE A 133 -10.03 15.22 -0.84
N HIS A 134 -9.46 15.82 -1.89
CA HIS A 134 -9.96 17.10 -2.41
C HIS A 134 -11.31 16.90 -3.11
N PRO A 135 -12.41 17.54 -2.63
CA PRO A 135 -13.72 17.37 -3.22
C PRO A 135 -13.74 17.93 -4.64
N ARG A 136 -14.34 17.18 -5.56
CA ARG A 136 -14.54 17.60 -6.96
C ARG A 136 -15.96 17.27 -7.39
N CYS A 137 -16.45 18.03 -8.35
CA CYS A 137 -17.76 17.82 -8.94
C CYS A 137 -17.69 18.10 -10.45
N ASP A 138 -18.09 17.13 -11.25
CA ASP A 138 -17.87 17.15 -12.71
C ASP A 138 -18.81 18.12 -13.44
N ASP A 139 -19.94 18.50 -12.82
CA ASP A 139 -20.90 19.46 -13.36
C ASP A 139 -20.63 20.92 -12.91
N GLY A 140 -19.58 21.14 -12.12
CA GLY A 140 -19.22 22.45 -11.59
C GLY A 140 -20.18 22.99 -10.51
N SER A 141 -21.11 22.18 -10.01
CA SER A 141 -22.10 22.62 -9.02
C SER A 141 -21.51 22.86 -7.63
N LEU A 142 -20.29 22.40 -7.36
CA LEU A 142 -19.61 22.52 -6.06
C LEU A 142 -19.06 23.95 -5.86
N PRO A 143 -19.65 24.77 -4.96
CA PRO A 143 -19.14 26.10 -4.69
C PRO A 143 -17.80 26.02 -3.97
N ARG A 144 -16.88 26.94 -4.29
CA ARG A 144 -15.57 27.04 -3.62
C ARG A 144 -15.70 27.15 -2.11
N GLU A 145 -16.58 28.02 -1.64
CA GLU A 145 -16.85 28.29 -0.21
C GLU A 145 -17.78 27.25 0.45
N SER A 146 -18.03 26.11 -0.20
CA SER A 146 -18.85 25.05 0.38
C SER A 146 -18.23 24.50 1.66
N ALA A 147 -19.07 24.08 2.60
CA ALA A 147 -18.62 23.55 3.88
C ALA A 147 -17.65 22.36 3.74
N VAL A 148 -17.81 21.53 2.70
CA VAL A 148 -16.92 20.39 2.44
C VAL A 148 -15.52 20.83 1.98
N ASN A 149 -15.42 21.86 1.15
CA ASN A 149 -14.14 22.42 0.73
C ASN A 149 -13.44 23.10 1.91
N VAL A 150 -14.17 23.93 2.66
CA VAL A 150 -13.64 24.59 3.85
C VAL A 150 -13.14 23.56 4.86
N TRP A 151 -13.89 22.47 5.07
CA TRP A 151 -13.47 21.39 5.96
C TRP A 151 -12.16 20.73 5.51
N ILE A 152 -12.02 20.39 4.22
CA ILE A 152 -10.78 19.80 3.68
C ILE A 152 -9.60 20.78 3.73
N GLU A 153 -9.82 22.05 3.41
CA GLU A 153 -8.77 23.06 3.54
C GLU A 153 -8.28 23.18 4.98
N LYS A 154 -9.20 23.23 5.95
CA LYS A 154 -8.86 23.27 7.38
C LYS A 154 -8.13 22.01 7.84
N LEU A 155 -8.53 20.84 7.33
CA LEU A 155 -7.83 19.59 7.61
C LEU A 155 -6.38 19.65 7.10
N TYR A 156 -6.17 20.08 5.85
CA TYR A 156 -4.82 20.22 5.30
C TYR A 156 -3.97 21.26 6.04
N GLU A 157 -4.53 22.42 6.39
CA GLU A 157 -3.84 23.43 7.20
C GLU A 157 -3.39 22.85 8.54
N ALA A 158 -4.28 22.16 9.25
CA ALA A 158 -3.99 21.52 10.52
C ALA A 158 -2.87 20.47 10.38
N THR A 159 -2.96 19.59 9.37
CA THR A 159 -1.94 18.56 9.12
C THR A 159 -0.58 19.18 8.79
N ARG A 160 -0.52 20.24 7.98
CA ARG A 160 0.74 20.94 7.69
C ARG A 160 1.34 21.65 8.90
N SER A 161 0.51 22.13 9.82
CA SER A 161 0.96 22.82 11.03
C SER A 161 1.46 21.89 12.15
N ALA A 162 1.15 20.58 12.05
CA ALA A 162 1.51 19.60 13.05
C ALA A 162 3.00 19.19 13.02
N TYR A 163 3.74 19.59 11.98
CA TYR A 163 5.14 19.23 11.76
C TYR A 163 5.98 20.44 11.33
#